data_AF-A0A2P7NZ38-F1
#
_entry.id   AF-A0A2P7NZ38-F1
#
_cell.length_a   1.000
_cell.length_b   1.000
_cell.length_c   1.000
_cell.angle_alpha   90.00
_cell.angle_beta   90.00
_cell.angle_gamma   90.00
#
_symmetry.space_group_name_H-M   'P 1'
#
loop_
_entity.id
_entity.type
_entity.pdbx_description
1 polymer ?
#
loop_
_entity_poly.entity_id
_entity_poly.type
_entity_poly.pdbx_seq_one_letter_code
_entity_poly.pdbx_strand_id
1 'polypeptide(L)'
;MTHIHDQILPEGTHIGVYEIKGVAKVGSFDITYRALNHHLKERVKIREYFPHDFAIRSMDGLGVEPRSLADKENYDYGLKAFLDQAEVLTQIEHPNIAVTENILSLNGTAYLIMGAQEGMPLSKLLEAKASLAETELKFILTSVLNALQKIHEHKIVHGGIQPAVILIGKDGEPLLINFAAARLAIAARTPRFAEELATGYAPAEQYESGNKPGPATDFYALGAVLYACMTHHSPVAAQIRRATLSQGEPDPMNALSRSADTAYSAELLQAVQWMLQPEYQDRPQSAGEILTLLKSEHTSESKTSSEKQAVADSVAHGRPVANNRLLMGVMVGIVVLVTVGLWFDENPNDGSGTVATEPLFQRNPGKAIDTPETKDDSSVTSVATEASPESVSEKISETMQEVLSEAENQSTESMSLPENLSIVEPERNTREIAEPVSDNVQPLAMADVSPSQSTQQSSSVKPIDSGLIKKHLTAAEKSMIAERLTTPSRDNAYKYYQMVLAIEPDNAEALAGLQRIVGRYIQFIEKSKAEGKFDAVKLYLQRAESVLPDDPNLQKIRAELASAQ
;
A
#
# COMPACT_ATOMS: atom_id res chain seq x y z
N MET A 1 -4.25 -6.90 -11.51
CA MET A 1 -4.06 -5.47 -11.13
C MET A 1 -5.17 -4.55 -11.66
N THR A 2 -6.34 -5.07 -12.04
CA THR A 2 -7.39 -4.32 -12.78
C THR A 2 -8.42 -3.58 -11.91
N HIS A 3 -8.22 -3.50 -10.58
CA HIS A 3 -9.23 -2.96 -9.64
C HIS A 3 -8.79 -1.71 -8.86
N ILE A 4 -7.60 -1.14 -9.12
CA ILE A 4 -7.09 0.02 -8.36
C ILE A 4 -7.81 1.32 -8.74
N HIS A 5 -8.21 1.47 -10.01
CA HIS A 5 -8.92 2.66 -10.49
C HIS A 5 -10.26 2.91 -9.79
N ASP A 6 -10.96 1.85 -9.35
CA ASP A 6 -12.24 1.98 -8.66
C ASP A 6 -12.09 2.33 -7.17
N GLN A 7 -10.86 2.35 -6.65
CA GLN A 7 -10.58 2.58 -5.24
C GLN A 7 -10.00 3.97 -4.95
N ILE A 8 -9.62 4.74 -5.98
CA ILE A 8 -9.07 6.08 -5.85
C ILE A 8 -10.18 7.14 -5.93
N LEU A 9 -9.98 8.28 -5.26
CA LEU A 9 -10.85 9.44 -5.43
C LEU A 9 -10.69 10.03 -6.85
N PRO A 10 -11.80 10.37 -7.54
CA PRO A 10 -11.75 11.08 -8.82
C PRO A 10 -11.10 12.47 -8.72
N GLU A 11 -10.47 12.92 -9.80
CA GLU A 11 -10.04 14.31 -9.93
C GLU A 11 -11.25 15.26 -9.84
N GLY A 12 -11.08 16.41 -9.19
CA GLY A 12 -12.17 17.35 -8.87
C GLY A 12 -12.92 17.03 -7.59
N THR A 13 -12.67 15.87 -6.95
CA THR A 13 -13.24 15.55 -5.64
C THR A 13 -12.80 16.55 -4.58
N HIS A 14 -13.73 17.00 -3.73
CA HIS A 14 -13.42 17.92 -2.64
C HIS A 14 -13.40 17.19 -1.29
N ILE A 15 -12.29 17.35 -0.56
CA ILE A 15 -12.16 16.94 0.84
C ILE A 15 -12.05 18.21 1.66
N GLY A 16 -13.17 18.64 2.27
CA GLY A 16 -13.26 19.97 2.88
C GLY A 16 -13.00 21.08 1.85
N VAL A 17 -11.97 21.89 2.06
CA VAL A 17 -11.57 22.99 1.15
C VAL A 17 -10.56 22.58 0.08
N TYR A 18 -10.13 21.31 0.07
CA TYR A 18 -9.09 20.81 -0.80
C TYR A 18 -9.68 20.07 -2.00
N GLU A 19 -9.30 20.44 -3.21
CA GLU A 19 -9.68 19.74 -4.43
C GLU A 19 -8.58 18.77 -4.86
N ILE A 20 -8.93 17.50 -5.06
CA ILE A 20 -8.04 16.47 -5.60
C ILE A 20 -7.70 16.79 -7.06
N LYS A 21 -6.41 16.85 -7.38
CA LYS A 21 -5.85 17.06 -8.72
C LYS A 21 -5.25 15.79 -9.33
N GLY A 22 -5.41 14.66 -8.66
CA GLY A 22 -4.98 13.35 -9.13
C GLY A 22 -4.14 12.59 -8.11
N VAL A 23 -3.83 11.35 -8.45
CA VAL A 23 -3.11 10.41 -7.57
C VAL A 23 -1.61 10.67 -7.66
N ALA A 24 -0.95 10.75 -6.50
CA ALA A 24 0.51 10.80 -6.41
C ALA A 24 1.11 9.41 -6.19
N LYS A 25 0.47 8.59 -5.35
CA LYS A 25 0.93 7.24 -5.01
C LYS A 25 -0.22 6.39 -4.49
N VAL A 26 -0.25 5.13 -4.88
CA VAL A 26 -1.08 4.09 -4.25
C VAL A 26 -0.14 3.17 -3.48
N GLY A 27 -0.34 3.05 -2.17
CA GLY A 27 0.34 2.06 -1.32
C GLY A 27 -0.65 1.05 -0.78
N SER A 28 -0.18 -0.02 -0.13
CA SER A 28 -1.08 -1.05 0.41
C SER A 28 -2.02 -0.54 1.50
N PHE A 29 -1.55 0.42 2.31
CA PHE A 29 -2.27 0.95 3.48
C PHE A 29 -2.84 2.36 3.32
N ASP A 30 -2.46 3.05 2.25
CA ASP A 30 -2.82 4.44 2.02
C ASP A 30 -2.80 4.81 0.55
N ILE A 31 -3.55 5.86 0.21
CA ILE A 31 -3.50 6.51 -1.09
C ILE A 31 -3.08 7.96 -0.86
N THR A 32 -2.04 8.40 -1.57
CA THR A 32 -1.59 9.79 -1.53
C THR A 32 -2.00 10.50 -2.81
N TYR A 33 -2.66 11.64 -2.67
CA TYR A 33 -3.15 12.49 -3.75
C TYR A 33 -2.39 13.82 -3.80
N ARG A 34 -2.32 14.41 -4.99
CA ARG A 34 -2.02 15.83 -5.19
C ARG A 34 -3.32 16.59 -5.05
N ALA A 35 -3.31 17.70 -4.33
CA ALA A 35 -4.51 18.52 -4.15
C ALA A 35 -4.19 20.02 -4.11
N LEU A 36 -5.22 20.84 -4.25
CA LEU A 36 -5.15 22.29 -4.20
C LEU A 36 -6.08 22.83 -3.12
N ASN A 37 -5.57 23.67 -2.21
CA ASN A 37 -6.39 24.48 -1.34
C ASN A 37 -6.80 25.76 -2.09
N HIS A 38 -8.07 25.89 -2.46
CA HIS A 38 -8.55 27.04 -3.23
C HIS A 38 -8.54 28.37 -2.49
N HIS A 39 -8.65 28.33 -1.16
CA HIS A 39 -8.70 29.55 -0.35
C HIS A 39 -7.30 30.18 -0.23
N LEU A 40 -6.29 29.34 -0.01
CA LEU A 40 -4.90 29.77 0.13
C LEU A 40 -4.13 29.75 -1.21
N LYS A 41 -4.69 29.11 -2.24
CA LYS A 41 -4.04 28.84 -3.54
C LYS A 41 -2.74 28.03 -3.41
N GLU A 42 -2.71 27.14 -2.43
CA GLU A 42 -1.53 26.33 -2.09
C GLU A 42 -1.70 24.89 -2.56
N ARG A 43 -0.60 24.32 -3.05
CA ARG A 43 -0.53 22.90 -3.40
C ARG A 43 -0.24 22.09 -2.15
N VAL A 44 -1.01 21.04 -1.95
CA VAL A 44 -0.86 20.12 -0.81
C VAL A 44 -0.82 18.68 -1.29
N LYS A 45 -0.35 17.78 -0.43
CA LYS A 45 -0.50 16.35 -0.57
C LYS A 45 -1.50 15.86 0.47
N ILE A 46 -2.43 15.00 0.05
CA ILE A 46 -3.42 14.39 0.94
C ILE A 46 -3.15 12.91 1.00
N ARG A 47 -2.88 12.37 2.19
CA ARG A 47 -2.84 10.93 2.41
C ARG A 47 -4.14 10.46 3.01
N GLU A 48 -4.85 9.60 2.30
CA GLU A 48 -6.02 8.89 2.77
C GLU A 48 -5.62 7.54 3.36
N TYR A 49 -6.12 7.24 4.55
CA TYR A 49 -6.04 5.88 5.08
C TYR A 49 -6.89 4.94 4.22
N PHE A 50 -6.26 3.96 3.58
CA PHE A 50 -6.94 3.03 2.68
C PHE A 50 -6.21 1.68 2.65
N PRO A 51 -6.48 0.79 3.62
CA PRO A 51 -5.89 -0.54 3.63
C PRO A 51 -6.57 -1.44 2.59
N HIS A 52 -5.94 -1.61 1.44
CA HIS A 52 -6.56 -2.22 0.25
C HIS A 52 -7.12 -3.63 0.50
N ASP A 53 -6.54 -4.40 1.42
CA ASP A 53 -7.03 -5.75 1.71
C ASP A 53 -8.26 -5.79 2.60
N PHE A 54 -8.48 -4.74 3.39
CA PHE A 54 -9.56 -4.65 4.38
C PHE A 54 -10.61 -3.61 4.04
N ALA A 55 -10.33 -2.70 3.11
CA ALA A 55 -11.18 -1.58 2.75
C ALA A 55 -11.69 -1.67 1.31
N ILE A 56 -12.85 -1.08 1.09
CA ILE A 56 -13.43 -0.87 -0.23
C ILE A 56 -14.02 0.53 -0.30
N ARG A 57 -13.90 1.15 -1.47
CA ARG A 57 -14.61 2.38 -1.81
C ARG A 57 -16.11 2.10 -1.88
N SER A 58 -16.89 2.84 -1.12
CA SER A 58 -18.34 2.81 -1.13
C SER A 58 -18.89 3.23 -2.50
N MET A 59 -20.17 2.95 -2.70
CA MET A 59 -20.86 3.06 -3.99
C MET A 59 -21.02 4.48 -4.52
N ASP A 60 -20.90 5.46 -3.64
CA ASP A 60 -20.89 6.89 -3.97
C ASP A 60 -19.54 7.33 -4.58
N GLY A 61 -18.53 6.46 -4.60
CA GLY A 61 -17.19 6.76 -5.09
C GLY A 61 -16.35 7.59 -4.13
N LEU A 62 -16.85 7.85 -2.91
CA LEU A 62 -16.21 8.72 -1.92
C LEU A 62 -15.97 7.99 -0.59
N GLY A 63 -16.99 7.34 -0.06
CA GLY A 63 -16.96 6.60 1.20
C GLY A 63 -15.92 5.48 1.22
N VAL A 64 -15.39 5.14 2.38
CA VAL A 64 -14.55 3.98 2.62
C VAL A 64 -15.20 3.15 3.71
N GLU A 65 -15.33 1.86 3.44
CA GLU A 65 -15.91 0.91 4.36
C GLU A 65 -15.06 -0.37 4.44
N PRO A 66 -15.08 -1.08 5.59
CA PRO A 66 -14.49 -2.40 5.66
C PRO A 66 -15.13 -3.35 4.65
N ARG A 67 -14.33 -4.19 3.99
CA ARG A 67 -14.77 -5.20 3.00
C ARG A 67 -15.70 -6.26 3.59
N SER A 68 -15.57 -6.53 4.88
CA SER A 68 -16.41 -7.48 5.61
C SER A 68 -16.48 -7.15 7.10
N LEU A 69 -17.42 -7.79 7.81
CA LEU A 69 -17.49 -7.69 9.27
C LEU A 69 -16.23 -8.19 9.97
N ALA A 70 -15.54 -9.18 9.39
CA ALA A 70 -14.28 -9.70 9.94
C ALA A 70 -13.12 -8.70 9.78
N ASP A 71 -13.14 -7.88 8.73
CA ASP A 71 -12.10 -6.88 8.45
C ASP A 71 -12.28 -5.61 9.29
N LYS A 72 -13.50 -5.37 9.80
CA LYS A 72 -13.84 -4.16 10.55
C LYS A 72 -12.90 -3.91 11.72
N GLU A 73 -12.56 -4.94 12.48
CA GLU A 73 -11.70 -4.78 13.66
C GLU A 73 -10.27 -4.35 13.30
N ASN A 74 -9.71 -4.90 12.22
CA ASN A 74 -8.39 -4.52 11.73
C ASN A 74 -8.41 -3.13 11.07
N TYR A 75 -9.47 -2.82 10.33
CA TYR A 75 -9.70 -1.49 9.76
C TYR A 75 -9.76 -0.41 10.84
N ASP A 76 -10.63 -0.60 11.85
CA ASP A 76 -10.79 0.37 12.94
C ASP A 76 -9.49 0.54 13.73
N TYR A 77 -8.75 -0.54 13.94
CA TYR A 77 -7.47 -0.50 14.64
C TYR A 77 -6.39 0.26 13.86
N GLY A 78 -6.28 0.00 12.56
CA GLY A 78 -5.34 0.73 11.70
C GLY A 78 -5.73 2.20 11.53
N LEU A 79 -7.03 2.50 11.38
CA LEU A 79 -7.55 3.86 11.31
C LEU A 79 -7.26 4.63 12.60
N LYS A 80 -7.45 4.00 13.77
CA LYS A 80 -7.09 4.58 15.06
C LYS A 80 -5.59 4.89 15.12
N ALA A 81 -4.73 3.96 14.73
CA ALA A 81 -3.29 4.20 14.73
C ALA A 81 -2.87 5.31 13.75
N PHE A 82 -3.54 5.42 12.60
CA PHE A 82 -3.35 6.52 11.65
C PHE A 82 -3.71 7.88 12.25
N LEU A 83 -4.89 7.97 12.90
CA LEU A 83 -5.38 9.17 13.56
C LEU A 83 -4.48 9.59 14.73
N ASP A 84 -4.13 8.66 15.62
CA ASP A 84 -3.29 8.92 16.80
C ASP A 84 -1.93 9.49 16.37
N GLN A 85 -1.32 8.94 15.31
CA GLN A 85 -0.05 9.44 14.78
C GLN A 85 -0.20 10.82 14.16
N ALA A 86 -1.23 11.03 13.35
CA ALA A 86 -1.46 12.29 12.68
C ALA A 86 -1.75 13.44 13.67
N GLU A 87 -2.52 13.18 14.73
CA GLU A 87 -2.79 14.16 15.78
C GLU A 87 -1.49 14.66 16.41
N VAL A 88 -0.55 13.75 16.71
CA VAL A 88 0.77 14.12 17.21
C VAL A 88 1.55 14.91 16.16
N LEU A 89 1.57 14.47 14.89
CA LEU A 89 2.33 15.13 13.84
C LEU A 89 1.85 16.56 13.55
N THR A 90 0.55 16.85 13.71
CA THR A 90 0.02 18.23 13.58
C THR A 90 0.55 19.19 14.65
N GLN A 91 1.12 18.67 15.74
CA GLN A 91 1.66 19.46 16.85
C GLN A 91 3.20 19.54 16.81
N ILE A 92 3.85 18.89 15.84
CA ILE A 92 5.30 18.84 15.73
C ILE A 92 5.77 19.83 14.65
N GLU A 93 6.48 20.85 15.10
CA GLU A 93 7.30 21.72 14.25
C GLU A 93 8.76 21.32 14.37
N HIS A 94 9.37 20.89 13.26
CA HIS A 94 10.79 20.53 13.22
C HIS A 94 11.33 20.68 11.79
N PRO A 95 12.54 21.23 11.59
CA PRO A 95 13.09 21.49 10.24
C PRO A 95 13.25 20.24 9.38
N ASN A 96 13.48 19.08 10.00
CA ASN A 96 13.70 17.81 9.31
C ASN A 96 12.49 16.86 9.35
N ILE A 97 11.29 17.35 9.69
CA ILE A 97 10.03 16.58 9.63
C ILE A 97 9.06 17.31 8.71
N ALA A 98 8.43 16.59 7.78
CA ALA A 98 7.39 17.18 6.94
C ALA A 98 6.25 17.77 7.77
N VAL A 99 5.93 19.04 7.49
CA VAL A 99 4.82 19.74 8.12
C VAL A 99 3.50 19.06 7.77
N THR A 100 2.77 18.71 8.81
CA THR A 100 1.40 18.21 8.73
C THR A 100 0.46 19.36 9.08
N GLU A 101 -0.35 19.79 8.12
CA GLU A 101 -1.19 20.99 8.26
C GLU A 101 -2.48 20.68 9.00
N ASN A 102 -3.10 19.53 8.69
CA ASN A 102 -4.41 19.20 9.23
C ASN A 102 -4.70 17.70 9.12
N ILE A 103 -5.68 17.23 9.89
CA ILE A 103 -6.32 15.93 9.70
C ILE A 103 -7.84 16.07 9.63
N LEU A 104 -8.45 15.36 8.69
CA LEU A 104 -9.90 15.33 8.49
C LEU A 104 -10.41 13.89 8.58
N SER A 105 -11.41 13.66 9.42
CA SER A 105 -12.13 12.38 9.50
C SER A 105 -13.44 12.51 8.74
N LEU A 106 -13.48 12.00 7.50
CA LEU A 106 -14.60 12.11 6.58
C LEU A 106 -14.75 10.80 5.81
N ASN A 107 -15.92 10.55 5.22
CA ASN A 107 -16.13 9.42 4.30
C ASN A 107 -15.76 8.05 4.90
N GLY A 108 -15.92 7.86 6.21
CA GLY A 108 -15.57 6.59 6.87
C GLY A 108 -14.06 6.32 6.99
N THR A 109 -13.21 7.28 6.64
CA THR A 109 -11.74 7.19 6.74
C THR A 109 -11.13 8.50 7.30
N ALA A 110 -9.81 8.62 7.27
CA ALA A 110 -9.05 9.79 7.65
C ALA A 110 -8.14 10.28 6.51
N TYR A 111 -8.00 11.60 6.43
CA TYR A 111 -7.19 12.30 5.45
C TYR A 111 -6.15 13.17 6.17
N LEU A 112 -4.87 12.87 5.96
CA LEU A 112 -3.76 13.66 6.45
C LEU A 112 -3.35 14.69 5.39
N ILE A 113 -3.48 15.97 5.72
CA ILE A 113 -3.12 17.08 4.85
C ILE A 113 -1.70 17.51 5.16
N MET A 114 -0.84 17.50 4.15
CA MET A 114 0.57 17.83 4.26
C MET A 114 0.92 18.89 3.22
N GLY A 115 1.76 19.85 3.59
CA GLY A 115 2.26 20.83 2.63
C GLY A 115 2.99 20.16 1.46
N ALA A 116 3.12 20.87 0.34
CA ALA A 116 3.98 20.42 -0.75
C ALA A 116 5.42 20.23 -0.25
N GLN A 117 5.91 19.00 -0.31
CA GLN A 117 7.28 18.66 0.09
C GLN A 117 8.19 18.80 -1.12
N GLU A 118 9.19 19.68 -1.04
CA GLU A 118 10.25 19.82 -2.04
C GLU A 118 11.43 18.88 -1.74
N GLY A 119 12.15 18.48 -2.79
CA GLY A 119 13.38 17.69 -2.66
C GLY A 119 13.34 16.37 -3.44
N MET A 120 14.52 15.77 -3.59
CA MET A 120 14.70 14.50 -4.27
C MET A 120 14.76 13.36 -3.24
N PRO A 121 14.00 12.26 -3.40
CA PRO A 121 14.13 11.11 -2.51
C PRO A 121 15.55 10.55 -2.53
N LEU A 122 16.11 10.22 -1.37
CA LEU A 122 17.43 9.59 -1.25
C LEU A 122 17.52 8.28 -2.05
N SER A 123 16.39 7.58 -2.24
CA SER A 123 16.34 6.41 -3.13
C SER A 123 16.80 6.71 -4.56
N LYS A 124 16.52 7.90 -5.10
CA LYS A 124 16.95 8.30 -6.44
C LYS A 124 18.45 8.52 -6.53
N LEU A 125 19.08 9.01 -5.47
CA LEU A 125 20.54 9.11 -5.38
C LEU A 125 21.18 7.72 -5.34
N LEU A 126 20.57 6.77 -4.62
CA LEU A 126 21.04 5.38 -4.57
C LEU A 126 20.86 4.66 -5.92
N GLU A 127 19.72 4.84 -6.59
CA GLU A 127 19.47 4.30 -7.94
C GLU A 127 20.52 4.82 -8.94
N ALA A 128 20.89 6.09 -8.84
CA ALA A 128 21.95 6.71 -9.64
C ALA A 128 23.37 6.29 -9.22
N LYS A 129 23.52 5.46 -8.17
CA LYS A 129 24.79 5.08 -7.54
C LYS A 129 25.66 6.30 -7.22
N ALA A 130 25.03 7.40 -6.80
CA ALA A 130 25.74 8.60 -6.40
C ALA A 130 26.58 8.29 -5.14
N SER A 131 27.87 8.59 -5.19
CA SER A 131 28.74 8.49 -4.02
C SER A 131 28.48 9.67 -3.09
N LEU A 132 28.17 9.39 -1.83
CA LEU A 132 27.98 10.40 -0.80
C LEU A 132 29.23 10.49 0.06
N ALA A 133 29.77 11.70 0.21
CA ALA A 133 30.90 11.94 1.09
C ALA A 133 30.50 11.71 2.55
N GLU A 134 31.49 11.42 3.40
CA GLU A 134 31.24 11.23 4.83
C GLU A 134 30.50 12.40 5.49
N THR A 135 30.88 13.63 5.13
CA THR A 135 30.24 14.84 5.65
C THR A 135 28.74 14.89 5.31
N GLU A 136 28.37 14.45 4.10
CA GLU A 136 26.97 14.39 3.66
C GLU A 136 26.20 13.30 4.44
N LEU A 137 26.80 12.13 4.63
CA LEU A 137 26.19 11.05 5.42
C LEU A 137 26.03 11.43 6.90
N LYS A 138 27.05 12.02 7.51
CA LYS A 138 26.98 12.52 8.90
C LYS A 138 25.91 13.61 9.05
N PHE A 139 25.76 14.47 8.03
CA PHE A 139 24.71 15.48 8.00
C PHE A 139 23.32 14.86 7.93
N ILE A 140 23.08 13.93 6.99
CA ILE A 140 21.83 13.17 6.88
C ILE A 140 21.51 12.45 8.19
N LEU A 141 22.48 11.71 8.73
CA LEU A 141 22.35 10.97 9.99
C LEU A 141 21.96 11.91 11.14
N THR A 142 22.69 12.99 11.35
CA THR A 142 22.44 13.93 12.45
C THR A 142 21.06 14.57 12.36
N SER A 143 20.68 15.05 11.17
CA SER A 143 19.40 15.72 10.95
C SER A 143 18.21 14.78 11.09
N VAL A 144 18.32 13.53 10.59
CA VAL A 144 17.28 12.51 10.80
C VAL A 144 17.23 12.08 12.27
N LEU A 145 18.36 11.93 12.96
CA LEU A 145 18.37 11.64 14.41
C LEU A 145 17.67 12.71 15.24
N ASN A 146 17.86 13.99 14.91
CA ASN A 146 17.17 15.09 15.59
C ASN A 146 15.65 15.02 15.35
N ALA A 147 15.22 14.70 14.13
CA ALA A 147 13.80 14.45 13.83
C ALA A 147 13.25 13.25 14.61
N LEU A 148 13.98 12.13 14.65
CA LEU A 148 13.58 10.93 15.39
C LEU A 148 13.48 11.20 16.89
N GLN A 149 14.44 11.93 17.46
CA GLN A 149 14.39 12.35 18.85
C GLN A 149 13.08 13.08 19.16
N LYS A 150 12.71 14.05 18.31
CA LYS A 150 11.49 14.85 18.50
C LYS A 150 10.22 14.01 18.50
N ILE A 151 10.09 13.03 17.60
CA ILE A 151 8.89 12.17 17.54
C ILE A 151 8.88 11.10 18.65
N HIS A 152 10.05 10.59 19.04
CA HIS A 152 10.19 9.58 20.09
C HIS A 152 9.84 10.16 21.46
N GLU A 153 10.11 11.44 21.72
CA GLU A 153 9.64 12.17 22.91
C GLU A 153 8.10 12.15 23.05
N HIS A 154 7.39 12.07 21.92
CA HIS A 154 5.93 11.95 21.88
C HIS A 154 5.46 10.48 21.79
N LYS A 155 6.37 9.51 22.01
CA LYS A 155 6.10 8.06 21.96
C LYS A 155 5.62 7.57 20.59
N ILE A 156 5.96 8.28 19.52
CA ILE A 156 5.65 7.87 18.15
C ILE A 156 6.89 7.27 17.50
N VAL A 157 6.75 6.06 16.97
CA VAL A 157 7.76 5.41 16.12
C VAL A 157 7.44 5.72 14.66
N HIS A 158 8.43 6.08 13.85
CA HIS A 158 8.22 6.32 12.41
C HIS A 158 7.83 5.02 11.70
N GLY A 159 8.58 3.94 11.96
CA GLY A 159 8.19 2.58 11.62
C GLY A 159 8.31 2.22 10.14
N GLY A 160 9.01 3.04 9.38
CA GLY A 160 8.97 2.96 7.92
C GLY A 160 10.10 3.71 7.23
N ILE A 161 11.21 3.91 7.94
CA ILE A 161 12.38 4.60 7.41
C ILE A 161 12.99 3.73 6.31
N GLN A 162 13.21 4.36 5.17
CA GLN A 162 13.80 3.80 3.97
C GLN A 162 14.24 4.97 3.07
N PRO A 163 15.07 4.76 2.03
CA PRO A 163 15.59 5.86 1.23
C PRO A 163 14.50 6.69 0.53
N ALA A 164 13.35 6.07 0.18
CA ALA A 164 12.25 6.76 -0.47
C ALA A 164 11.48 7.75 0.43
N VAL A 165 11.71 7.73 1.75
CA VAL A 165 11.01 8.60 2.72
C VAL A 165 11.91 9.65 3.37
N ILE A 166 13.15 9.78 2.89
CA ILE A 166 14.06 10.86 3.23
C ILE A 166 14.23 11.69 1.96
N LEU A 167 13.64 12.88 1.92
CA LEU A 167 13.84 13.81 0.81
C LEU A 167 15.08 14.67 1.08
N ILE A 168 15.89 14.90 0.06
CA ILE A 168 17.03 15.79 0.09
C ILE A 168 16.63 17.08 -0.61
N GLY A 169 16.53 18.17 0.16
CA GLY A 169 16.22 19.51 -0.34
C GLY A 169 17.35 20.07 -1.22
N LYS A 170 17.09 21.22 -1.87
CA LYS A 170 18.07 21.90 -2.74
C LYS A 170 19.36 22.27 -2.01
N ASP A 171 19.26 22.56 -0.72
CA ASP A 171 20.41 22.91 0.13
C ASP A 171 21.07 21.69 0.81
N GLY A 172 20.66 20.46 0.46
CA GLY A 172 21.12 19.22 1.08
C GLY A 172 20.39 18.85 2.38
N GLU A 173 19.51 19.72 2.88
CA GLU A 173 18.71 19.49 4.08
C GLU A 173 17.79 18.26 3.92
N PRO A 174 17.90 17.25 4.80
CA PRO A 174 17.02 16.09 4.74
C PRO A 174 15.68 16.39 5.40
N LEU A 175 14.62 15.84 4.82
CA LEU A 175 13.25 15.97 5.28
C LEU A 175 12.61 14.58 5.39
N LEU A 176 12.22 14.21 6.61
CA LEU A 176 11.60 12.93 6.91
C LEU A 176 10.08 13.01 6.63
N ILE A 177 9.59 12.07 5.82
CA ILE A 177 8.20 12.03 5.38
C ILE A 177 7.58 10.64 5.60
N ASN A 178 6.27 10.53 5.45
CA ASN A 178 5.58 9.24 5.28
C ASN A 178 5.71 8.23 6.43
N PHE A 179 5.23 8.62 7.60
CA PHE A 179 5.14 7.75 8.76
C PHE A 179 4.17 6.58 8.54
N ALA A 180 4.42 5.46 9.23
CA ALA A 180 3.80 4.17 8.92
C ALA A 180 3.02 3.53 10.09
N ALA A 181 2.46 4.32 11.02
CA ALA A 181 1.78 3.77 12.21
C ALA A 181 0.67 2.77 11.86
N ALA A 182 -0.18 3.11 10.89
CA ALA A 182 -1.28 2.25 10.48
C ALA A 182 -0.81 0.89 9.95
N ARG A 183 0.24 0.90 9.11
CA ARG A 183 0.88 -0.32 8.61
C ARG A 183 1.43 -1.17 9.75
N LEU A 184 2.14 -0.57 10.70
CA LEU A 184 2.69 -1.31 11.85
C LEU A 184 1.61 -1.92 12.72
N ALA A 185 0.56 -1.14 13.01
CA ALA A 185 -0.57 -1.58 13.82
C ALA A 185 -1.26 -2.80 13.19
N ILE A 186 -1.45 -2.79 11.87
CA ILE A 186 -2.08 -3.89 11.14
C ILE A 186 -1.14 -5.10 11.02
N ALA A 187 0.12 -4.89 10.66
CA ALA A 187 1.10 -5.97 10.50
C ALA A 187 1.32 -6.75 11.80
N ALA A 188 1.33 -6.07 12.95
CA ALA A 188 1.45 -6.69 14.27
C ALA A 188 0.29 -7.64 14.62
N ARG A 189 -0.86 -7.50 13.95
CA ARG A 189 -2.06 -8.33 14.18
C ARG A 189 -2.26 -9.39 13.11
N THR A 190 -1.72 -9.16 11.91
CA THR A 190 -2.01 -9.99 10.75
C THR A 190 -0.70 -10.38 10.06
N PRO A 191 -0.13 -11.56 10.39
CA PRO A 191 1.21 -11.97 9.96
C PRO A 191 1.46 -11.94 8.46
N ARG A 192 0.42 -12.16 7.63
CA ARG A 192 0.51 -12.08 6.17
C ARG A 192 0.99 -10.71 5.67
N PHE A 193 0.75 -9.64 6.43
CA PHE A 193 1.16 -8.27 6.06
C PHE A 193 2.57 -7.92 6.49
N ALA A 194 3.26 -8.83 7.18
CA ALA A 194 4.65 -8.62 7.57
C ALA A 194 5.55 -8.48 6.32
N GLU A 195 5.22 -9.17 5.21
CA GLU A 195 5.93 -9.07 3.93
C GLU A 195 5.81 -7.68 3.27
N GLU A 196 4.82 -6.87 3.64
CA GLU A 196 4.64 -5.51 3.10
C GLU A 196 5.47 -4.44 3.84
N LEU A 197 6.17 -4.86 4.90
CA LEU A 197 7.18 -4.03 5.54
C LEU A 197 8.38 -3.86 4.59
N ALA A 198 9.10 -2.75 4.72
CA ALA A 198 10.20 -2.41 3.83
C ALA A 198 11.34 -3.44 3.92
N THR A 199 11.35 -4.42 3.01
CA THR A 199 12.31 -5.53 2.98
C THR A 199 13.74 -5.02 3.03
N GLY A 200 14.52 -5.53 3.99
CA GLY A 200 15.90 -5.10 4.26
C GLY A 200 16.03 -3.94 5.26
N TYR A 201 15.04 -3.06 5.35
CA TYR A 201 15.06 -1.90 6.26
C TYR A 201 14.28 -2.16 7.55
N ALA A 202 13.23 -2.97 7.48
CA ALA A 202 12.44 -3.36 8.64
C ALA A 202 13.20 -4.39 9.49
N PRO A 203 13.40 -4.15 10.80
CA PRO A 203 14.01 -5.12 11.69
C PRO A 203 13.03 -6.23 12.11
N ALA A 204 13.58 -7.31 12.68
CA ALA A 204 12.84 -8.53 12.98
C ALA A 204 11.62 -8.32 13.89
N GLU A 205 11.71 -7.40 14.87
CA GLU A 205 10.60 -7.14 15.79
C GLU A 205 9.33 -6.59 15.11
N GLN A 206 9.42 -6.09 13.87
CA GLN A 206 8.24 -5.67 13.11
C GLN A 206 7.49 -6.84 12.46
N TYR A 207 8.15 -8.00 12.30
CA TYR A 207 7.59 -9.21 11.70
C TYR A 207 7.01 -10.18 12.75
N GLU A 208 7.35 -9.99 14.02
CA GLU A 208 7.08 -10.95 15.09
C GLU A 208 5.93 -10.48 15.99
N SER A 209 4.89 -11.33 16.07
CA SER A 209 3.76 -11.10 16.95
C SER A 209 4.20 -10.96 18.41
N GLY A 210 3.73 -9.91 19.08
CA GLY A 210 3.97 -9.69 20.52
C GLY A 210 5.16 -8.78 20.84
N ASN A 211 6.08 -8.55 19.90
CA ASN A 211 7.10 -7.52 20.05
C ASN A 211 6.49 -6.13 19.78
N LYS A 212 6.92 -5.13 20.56
CA LYS A 212 6.49 -3.75 20.37
C LYS A 212 7.62 -2.93 19.74
N PRO A 213 7.42 -2.39 18.52
CA PRO A 213 8.35 -1.43 17.95
C PRO A 213 8.60 -0.26 18.91
N GLY A 214 9.83 0.23 18.91
CA GLY A 214 10.25 1.36 19.74
C GLY A 214 11.35 2.18 19.05
N PRO A 215 12.01 3.11 19.75
CA PRO A 215 13.06 3.95 19.16
C PRO A 215 14.15 3.16 18.40
N ALA A 216 14.60 2.03 18.95
CA ALA A 216 15.61 1.17 18.33
C ALA A 216 15.15 0.50 17.02
N THR A 217 13.84 0.46 16.75
CA THR A 217 13.30 0.02 15.45
C THR A 217 13.63 1.03 14.36
N ASP A 218 13.48 2.32 14.64
CA ASP A 218 13.81 3.39 13.68
C ASP A 218 15.32 3.51 13.47
N PHE A 219 16.13 3.32 14.53
CA PHE A 219 17.58 3.37 14.40
C PHE A 219 18.13 2.23 13.54
N TYR A 220 17.59 1.02 13.65
CA TYR A 220 17.95 -0.06 12.72
C TYR A 220 17.69 0.33 11.27
N ALA A 221 16.48 0.82 11.00
CA ALA A 221 16.08 1.19 9.65
C ALA A 221 16.93 2.33 9.08
N LEU A 222 17.29 3.32 9.90
CA LEU A 222 18.25 4.37 9.51
C LEU A 222 19.66 3.81 9.28
N GLY A 223 20.12 2.85 10.08
CA GLY A 223 21.38 2.16 9.89
C GLY A 223 21.42 1.40 8.56
N ALA A 224 20.30 0.75 8.20
CA ALA A 224 20.14 0.07 6.92
C ALA A 224 20.15 1.05 5.73
N VAL A 225 19.56 2.24 5.86
CA VAL A 225 19.70 3.32 4.87
C VAL A 225 21.15 3.74 4.68
N LEU A 226 21.89 3.97 5.77
CA LEU A 226 23.29 4.39 5.70
C LEU A 226 24.18 3.29 5.13
N TYR A 227 23.95 2.03 5.48
CA TYR A 227 24.59 0.88 4.86
C TYR A 227 24.41 0.87 3.35
N ALA A 228 23.17 1.08 2.87
CA ALA A 228 22.89 1.12 1.44
C ALA A 228 23.61 2.29 0.75
N CYS A 229 23.71 3.45 1.41
CA CYS A 229 24.47 4.59 0.92
C CYS A 229 25.97 4.31 0.83
N MET A 230 26.54 3.66 1.84
CA MET A 230 27.98 3.39 1.92
C MET A 230 28.44 2.28 0.99
N THR A 231 27.59 1.29 0.77
CA THR A 231 27.95 0.05 0.05
C THR A 231 27.37 -0.03 -1.35
N HIS A 232 26.36 0.79 -1.68
CA HIS A 232 25.53 0.66 -2.89
C HIS A 232 24.83 -0.71 -3.04
N HIS A 233 24.71 -1.48 -1.95
CA HIS A 233 24.00 -2.75 -1.91
C HIS A 233 22.71 -2.62 -1.10
N SER A 234 21.66 -3.29 -1.55
CA SER A 234 20.43 -3.40 -0.76
C SER A 234 20.72 -4.14 0.57
N PRO A 235 20.20 -3.65 1.70
CA PRO A 235 20.30 -4.35 2.98
C PRO A 235 19.66 -5.74 2.92
N VAL A 236 20.24 -6.70 3.63
CA VAL A 236 19.69 -8.06 3.73
C VAL A 236 18.52 -8.05 4.71
N ALA A 237 17.42 -8.74 4.37
CA ALA A 237 16.23 -8.83 5.23
C ALA A 237 16.58 -9.37 6.62
N ALA A 238 15.98 -8.78 7.66
CA ALA A 238 16.29 -9.12 9.05
C ALA A 238 16.03 -10.60 9.39
N GLN A 239 15.00 -11.21 8.80
CA GLN A 239 14.69 -12.63 8.95
C GLN A 239 15.83 -13.52 8.43
N ILE A 240 16.40 -13.17 7.27
CA ILE A 240 17.54 -13.88 6.67
C ILE A 240 18.77 -13.69 7.57
N ARG A 241 19.06 -12.45 8.01
CA ARG A 241 20.19 -12.18 8.93
C ARG A 241 20.10 -13.01 10.19
N ARG A 242 18.91 -13.09 10.82
CA ARG A 242 18.69 -13.92 12.02
C ARG A 242 18.88 -15.40 11.73
N ALA A 243 18.35 -15.90 10.61
CA ALA A 243 18.52 -17.30 10.21
C ALA A 243 20.02 -17.64 10.04
N THR A 244 20.78 -16.82 9.31
CA THR A 244 22.23 -16.98 9.13
C THR A 244 22.97 -16.98 10.46
N LEU A 245 22.70 -16.01 11.34
CA LEU A 245 23.34 -15.94 12.67
C LEU A 245 23.00 -17.14 13.56
N SER A 246 21.76 -17.64 13.50
CA SER A 246 21.35 -18.82 14.27
C SER A 246 22.08 -20.10 13.83
N GLN A 247 22.59 -20.13 12.61
CA GLN A 247 23.42 -21.21 12.07
C GLN A 247 24.91 -21.05 12.42
N GLY A 248 25.28 -20.00 13.17
CA GLY A 248 26.67 -19.69 13.53
C GLY A 248 27.48 -19.08 12.38
N GLU A 249 26.81 -18.69 11.28
CA GLU A 249 27.45 -18.03 10.16
C GLU A 249 27.64 -16.52 10.42
N PRO A 250 28.65 -15.88 9.81
CA PRO A 250 28.87 -14.45 9.99
C PRO A 250 27.70 -13.64 9.42
N ASP A 251 27.39 -12.50 10.06
CA ASP A 251 26.35 -11.59 9.58
C ASP A 251 26.60 -11.18 8.13
N PRO A 252 25.62 -11.38 7.22
CA PRO A 252 25.79 -11.06 5.80
C PRO A 252 25.92 -9.56 5.54
N MET A 253 25.55 -8.69 6.50
CA MET A 253 25.75 -7.24 6.43
C MET A 253 27.07 -6.75 7.04
N ASN A 254 27.99 -7.64 7.43
CA ASN A 254 29.31 -7.27 7.99
C ASN A 254 30.30 -6.69 6.93
N ALA A 255 29.81 -6.32 5.75
CA ALA A 255 30.62 -5.77 4.66
C ALA A 255 31.34 -4.46 5.04
N LEU A 256 30.79 -3.68 5.97
CA LEU A 256 31.38 -2.43 6.46
C LEU A 256 32.74 -2.63 7.15
N SER A 257 33.03 -3.83 7.66
CA SER A 257 34.25 -4.14 8.41
C SER A 257 35.41 -4.64 7.54
N ARG A 258 35.19 -4.92 6.24
CA ARG A 258 36.16 -5.65 5.39
C ARG A 258 36.80 -4.82 4.27
N SER A 259 36.41 -3.56 4.09
CA SER A 259 37.08 -2.70 3.10
C SER A 259 38.32 -2.07 3.74
N ALA A 260 39.51 -2.44 3.29
CA ALA A 260 40.77 -1.86 3.77
C ALA A 260 41.01 -0.42 3.24
N ASP A 261 40.14 0.08 2.35
CA ASP A 261 40.15 1.43 1.77
C ASP A 261 38.91 2.24 2.22
N THR A 262 38.54 2.20 3.50
CA THR A 262 37.31 2.85 3.98
C THR A 262 37.35 4.37 3.76
N ALA A 263 36.53 4.84 2.82
CA ALA A 263 36.24 6.25 2.58
C ALA A 263 35.51 6.96 3.74
N TYR A 264 35.29 6.26 4.86
CA TYR A 264 34.51 6.70 6.01
C TYR A 264 35.27 6.43 7.31
N SER A 265 35.16 7.35 8.26
CA SER A 265 35.74 7.26 9.60
C SER A 265 35.26 6.06 10.41
N ALA A 266 36.09 5.62 11.35
CA ALA A 266 35.79 4.51 12.23
C ALA A 266 34.53 4.79 13.08
N GLU A 267 34.36 6.04 13.53
CA GLU A 267 33.21 6.44 14.35
C GLU A 267 31.88 6.30 13.59
N LEU A 268 31.84 6.72 12.31
CA LEU A 268 30.64 6.59 11.50
C LEU A 268 30.33 5.11 11.22
N LEU A 269 31.35 4.31 10.91
CA LEU A 269 31.20 2.87 10.69
C LEU A 269 30.71 2.18 11.96
N GLN A 270 31.27 2.52 13.12
CA GLN A 270 30.86 1.99 14.42
C GLN A 270 29.42 2.36 14.75
N ALA A 271 29.01 3.61 14.51
CA ALA A 271 27.63 4.05 14.71
C ALA A 271 26.65 3.23 13.86
N VAL A 272 26.94 3.07 12.56
CA VAL A 272 26.09 2.29 11.66
C VAL A 272 26.04 0.81 12.06
N GLN A 273 27.17 0.22 12.44
CA GLN A 273 27.22 -1.16 12.93
C GLN A 273 26.42 -1.35 14.22
N TRP A 274 26.48 -0.40 15.15
CA TRP A 274 25.71 -0.45 16.40
C TRP A 274 24.21 -0.33 16.14
N MET A 275 23.80 0.57 15.23
CA MET A 275 22.41 0.71 14.80
C MET A 275 21.88 -0.56 14.13
N LEU A 276 22.73 -1.31 13.42
CA LEU A 276 22.37 -2.52 12.69
C LEU A 276 22.42 -3.81 13.52
N GLN A 277 22.64 -3.73 14.84
CA GLN A 277 22.62 -4.94 15.68
C GLN A 277 21.33 -5.74 15.47
N PRO A 278 21.39 -7.07 15.31
CA PRO A 278 20.21 -7.89 15.02
C PRO A 278 19.15 -7.79 16.10
N GLU A 279 19.57 -7.87 17.36
CA GLU A 279 18.69 -7.86 18.53
C GLU A 279 18.36 -6.42 18.96
N TYR A 280 17.10 -6.19 19.34
CA TYR A 280 16.59 -4.86 19.67
C TYR A 280 17.35 -4.19 20.83
N GLN A 281 17.66 -4.96 21.88
CA GLN A 281 18.31 -4.48 23.10
C GLN A 281 19.79 -4.12 22.90
N ASP A 282 20.43 -4.65 21.86
CA ASP A 282 21.85 -4.42 21.57
C ASP A 282 22.06 -3.16 20.73
N ARG A 283 20.98 -2.53 20.24
CA ARG A 283 20.98 -1.28 19.49
C ARG A 283 20.97 -0.05 20.42
N PRO A 284 21.33 1.15 19.91
CA PRO A 284 21.11 2.39 20.65
C PRO A 284 19.66 2.54 21.07
N GLN A 285 19.40 3.01 22.29
CA GLN A 285 18.03 3.18 22.79
C GLN A 285 17.53 4.63 22.68
N SER A 286 18.43 5.56 22.32
CA SER A 286 18.10 6.96 22.10
C SER A 286 18.97 7.59 21.00
N ALA A 287 18.44 8.62 20.32
CA ALA A 287 19.20 9.38 19.35
C ALA A 287 20.43 10.06 19.98
N GLY A 288 20.32 10.47 21.25
CA GLY A 288 21.40 11.11 22.01
C GLY A 288 22.63 10.22 22.20
N GLU A 289 22.45 8.90 22.35
CA GLU A 289 23.56 7.94 22.41
C GLU A 289 24.39 7.96 21.13
N ILE A 290 23.73 7.92 19.98
CA ILE A 290 24.38 7.93 18.66
C ILE A 290 25.06 9.28 18.42
N LEU A 291 24.39 10.39 18.72
CA LEU A 291 24.96 11.73 18.58
C LEU A 291 26.18 11.96 19.48
N THR A 292 26.23 11.29 20.64
CA THR A 292 27.39 11.36 21.55
C THR A 292 28.58 10.61 20.96
N LEU A 293 28.35 9.42 20.41
CA LEU A 293 29.38 8.64 19.71
C LEU A 293 29.98 9.41 18.52
N LEU A 294 29.16 10.13 17.76
CA LEU A 294 29.63 10.94 16.63
C LEU A 294 30.47 12.17 17.05
N LYS A 295 30.42 12.58 18.33
CA LYS A 295 31.14 13.76 18.86
C LYS A 295 32.44 13.42 19.60
N SER A 296 32.62 12.18 20.07
CA SER A 296 33.64 11.83 21.05
C SER A 296 35.10 11.97 20.58
N GLU A 297 35.39 11.99 19.27
CA GLU A 297 36.78 12.07 18.78
C GLU A 297 37.29 13.48 18.50
N HIS A 298 36.43 14.47 18.19
CA HIS A 298 36.88 15.87 18.07
C HIS A 298 37.44 16.44 19.39
N THR A 299 37.15 15.78 20.52
CA THR A 299 37.66 16.19 21.83
C THR A 299 38.96 15.49 22.21
N SER A 300 39.31 14.38 21.54
CA SER A 300 40.48 13.57 21.88
C SER A 300 41.75 14.08 21.20
N GLU A 301 41.67 14.54 19.94
CA GLU A 301 42.83 15.10 19.22
C GLU A 301 43.21 16.52 19.65
N SER A 302 42.28 17.28 20.27
CA SER A 302 42.57 18.62 20.79
C SER A 302 43.12 18.62 22.23
N LYS A 303 43.18 17.46 22.91
CA LYS A 303 43.66 17.37 24.31
C LYS A 303 45.08 16.82 24.46
N THR A 304 45.74 16.38 23.39
CA THR A 304 47.12 15.87 23.46
C THR A 304 48.20 16.91 23.09
N SER A 305 47.81 18.13 22.76
CA SER A 305 48.73 19.23 22.38
C SER A 305 48.64 20.46 23.29
N SER A 306 47.91 20.41 24.41
CA SER A 306 47.75 21.52 25.36
C SER A 306 48.27 21.22 26.78
N GLU A 307 49.33 20.43 26.91
CA GLU A 307 50.06 20.28 28.19
C GLU A 307 51.55 20.63 28.08
N LYS A 308 51.89 21.50 27.12
CA LYS A 308 53.23 22.10 27.06
C LYS A 308 53.25 23.55 26.57
N GLN A 309 52.29 24.39 27.00
CA GLN A 309 52.53 25.83 27.09
C GLN A 309 51.46 26.54 27.93
N ALA A 310 51.74 26.66 29.22
CA ALA A 310 51.18 27.71 30.05
C ALA A 310 52.36 28.60 30.48
N VAL A 311 52.56 29.73 29.80
CA VAL A 311 52.87 31.07 30.35
C VAL A 311 52.80 32.06 29.18
N ALA A 312 51.85 33.01 29.26
CA ALA A 312 51.96 34.42 28.86
C ALA A 312 50.66 34.95 28.21
N ASP A 313 49.93 35.66 29.06
CA ASP A 313 49.29 36.96 28.82
C ASP A 313 48.05 37.13 27.93
N SER A 314 47.08 37.73 28.63
CA SER A 314 45.85 38.40 28.23
C SER A 314 46.01 39.43 27.09
N VAL A 315 44.96 39.59 26.27
CA VAL A 315 44.13 40.82 26.09
C VAL A 315 43.27 40.75 24.80
N ALA A 316 41.99 41.13 24.96
CA ALA A 316 41.01 41.73 24.03
C ALA A 316 40.47 41.04 22.74
N HIS A 317 39.16 40.76 22.77
CA HIS A 317 38.08 41.13 21.83
C HIS A 317 38.36 41.41 20.33
N GLY A 318 37.76 40.58 19.45
CA GLY A 318 36.79 41.08 18.45
C GLY A 318 37.02 40.86 16.93
N ARG A 319 36.34 39.83 16.37
CA ARG A 319 35.77 39.65 14.99
C ARG A 319 36.73 39.38 13.79
N PRO A 320 36.27 38.81 12.63
CA PRO A 320 34.96 38.23 12.26
C PRO A 320 35.02 36.76 11.74
N VAL A 321 33.84 36.15 11.57
CA VAL A 321 33.60 34.82 10.95
C VAL A 321 33.74 34.92 9.43
N ALA A 322 34.56 34.06 8.82
CA ALA A 322 34.68 33.89 7.37
C ALA A 322 34.05 32.56 6.94
N ASN A 323 33.10 32.65 6.00
CA ASN A 323 32.28 31.57 5.47
C ASN A 323 33.05 30.72 4.43
N ASN A 324 33.05 29.39 4.58
CA ASN A 324 33.42 28.45 3.52
C ASN A 324 32.16 27.99 2.76
N ARG A 325 31.80 28.69 1.67
CA ARG A 325 30.70 28.33 0.75
C ARG A 325 31.17 27.67 -0.55
N LEU A 326 32.39 27.13 -0.61
CA LEU A 326 32.99 26.72 -1.90
C LEU A 326 32.73 25.26 -2.32
N LEU A 327 32.22 24.38 -1.45
CA LEU A 327 31.99 22.97 -1.80
C LEU A 327 30.57 22.62 -2.26
N MET A 328 29.65 23.59 -2.29
CA MET A 328 28.24 23.40 -2.68
C MET A 328 28.02 23.26 -4.20
N GLY A 329 29.07 23.46 -5.02
CA GLY A 329 28.94 23.55 -6.48
C GLY A 329 28.68 22.23 -7.22
N VAL A 330 29.03 21.08 -6.64
CA VAL A 330 28.96 19.78 -7.34
C VAL A 330 27.55 19.17 -7.24
N MET A 331 26.86 19.32 -6.11
CA MET A 331 25.46 18.90 -5.92
C MET A 331 24.47 19.77 -6.73
N VAL A 332 24.75 21.08 -6.85
CA VAL A 332 23.93 21.99 -7.68
C VAL A 332 23.95 21.56 -9.15
N GLY A 333 25.08 21.07 -9.67
CA GLY A 333 25.20 20.65 -11.07
C GLY A 333 24.31 19.45 -11.43
N ILE A 334 24.27 18.43 -10.57
CA ILE A 334 23.51 17.20 -10.81
C ILE A 334 22.02 17.41 -10.51
N VAL A 335 21.67 18.16 -9.45
CA VAL A 335 20.29 18.50 -9.13
C VAL A 335 19.67 19.42 -10.20
N VAL A 336 20.41 20.39 -10.74
CA VAL A 336 19.93 21.25 -11.85
C VAL A 336 19.71 20.43 -13.13
N LEU A 337 20.60 19.50 -13.48
CA LEU A 337 20.44 18.68 -14.68
C LEU A 337 19.24 17.71 -14.58
N VAL A 338 18.99 17.12 -13.41
CA VAL A 338 17.85 16.21 -13.20
C VAL A 338 16.53 16.98 -13.01
N THR A 339 16.54 18.14 -12.36
CA THR A 339 15.33 18.97 -12.21
C THR A 339 14.90 19.60 -13.54
N VAL A 340 15.82 20.02 -14.42
CA VAL A 340 15.45 20.50 -15.77
C VAL A 340 14.91 19.36 -16.65
N GLY A 341 15.41 18.13 -16.50
CA GLY A 341 14.86 16.95 -17.19
C GLY A 341 13.46 16.55 -16.71
N LEU A 342 13.14 16.75 -15.43
CA LEU A 342 11.83 16.47 -14.86
C LEU A 342 10.82 17.62 -14.99
N TRP A 343 11.29 18.85 -15.27
CA TRP A 343 10.41 20.01 -15.51
C TRP A 343 9.87 20.08 -16.94
N PHE A 344 10.49 19.36 -17.89
CA PHE A 344 10.05 19.30 -19.28
C PHE A 344 9.07 18.17 -19.62
N ASP A 345 8.72 17.32 -18.66
CA ASP A 345 7.68 16.28 -18.81
C ASP A 345 6.38 16.62 -18.03
N GLU A 346 6.12 17.91 -17.85
CA GLU A 346 4.95 18.41 -17.13
C GLU A 346 4.22 19.49 -17.96
N ASN A 347 3.65 19.08 -19.11
CA ASN A 347 2.73 19.90 -19.89
C ASN A 347 1.32 19.26 -19.89
N PRO A 348 0.30 19.94 -19.35
CA PRO A 348 -1.08 19.47 -19.40
C PRO A 348 -1.73 20.00 -20.68
N ASN A 349 -1.66 19.23 -21.76
CA ASN A 349 -2.60 19.21 -22.89
C ASN A 349 -2.02 18.31 -23.98
N ASP A 350 -2.49 17.07 -24.07
CA ASP A 350 -2.92 16.57 -25.37
C ASP A 350 -3.83 15.36 -25.21
N GLY A 351 -5.09 15.60 -25.57
CA GLY A 351 -6.12 14.61 -25.74
C GLY A 351 -7.12 15.16 -26.73
N SER A 352 -6.80 15.11 -28.02
CA SER A 352 -7.79 14.74 -29.05
C SER A 352 -7.10 14.49 -30.39
N GLY A 353 -7.10 13.22 -30.81
CA GLY A 353 -7.16 12.93 -32.23
C GLY A 353 -8.55 13.26 -32.73
N THR A 354 -8.70 14.33 -33.50
CA THR A 354 -9.72 14.42 -34.54
C THR A 354 -9.15 15.18 -35.74
N VAL A 355 -9.31 14.53 -36.89
CA VAL A 355 -8.98 14.99 -38.23
C VAL A 355 -9.90 16.16 -38.58
N ALA A 356 -9.32 17.31 -38.94
CA ALA A 356 -10.03 18.37 -39.64
C ALA A 356 -9.25 18.73 -40.90
N THR A 357 -9.80 18.26 -42.02
CA THR A 357 -9.68 18.83 -43.35
C THR A 357 -9.92 20.34 -43.32
N GLU A 358 -9.13 21.13 -44.05
CA GLU A 358 -9.61 22.29 -44.81
C GLU A 358 -8.50 22.89 -45.71
N PRO A 359 -8.86 23.69 -46.73
CA PRO A 359 -8.37 23.51 -48.10
C PRO A 359 -7.33 24.55 -48.53
N LEU A 360 -6.59 24.24 -49.60
CA LEU A 360 -5.86 25.22 -50.38
C LEU A 360 -6.48 25.34 -51.78
N PHE A 361 -7.24 26.42 -51.97
CA PHE A 361 -7.56 27.00 -53.26
C PHE A 361 -7.12 28.46 -53.23
N GLN A 362 -6.10 28.82 -54.01
CA GLN A 362 -6.02 30.14 -54.62
C GLN A 362 -5.41 30.01 -56.02
N ARG A 363 -6.23 30.37 -56.98
CA ARG A 363 -5.95 30.51 -58.41
C ARG A 363 -5.64 31.97 -58.66
N ASN A 364 -4.54 32.29 -59.36
CA ASN A 364 -4.57 33.20 -60.52
C ASN A 364 -3.21 33.26 -61.25
N PRO A 365 -3.17 33.75 -62.51
CA PRO A 365 -2.85 32.90 -63.65
C PRO A 365 -1.59 33.33 -64.40
N GLY A 366 -1.08 32.46 -65.26
CA GLY A 366 -0.21 32.90 -66.34
C GLY A 366 0.74 31.83 -66.87
N LYS A 367 0.53 31.54 -68.16
CA LYS A 367 1.51 31.05 -69.14
C LYS A 367 1.57 29.55 -69.37
N ALA A 368 1.30 29.25 -70.63
CA ALA A 368 1.17 27.95 -71.26
C ALA A 368 2.54 27.33 -71.60
N ILE A 369 2.54 26.00 -71.80
CA ILE A 369 3.01 25.24 -72.98
C ILE A 369 3.57 23.86 -72.54
N ASP A 370 3.07 22.83 -73.25
CA ASP A 370 3.57 21.47 -73.51
C ASP A 370 3.84 20.43 -72.39
N THR A 371 2.99 19.39 -72.43
CA THR A 371 3.27 17.94 -72.30
C THR A 371 4.33 17.43 -73.30
N PRO A 372 4.76 16.15 -73.24
CA PRO A 372 4.94 15.21 -72.11
C PRO A 372 6.33 14.53 -72.25
N GLU A 373 6.43 13.25 -71.87
CA GLU A 373 7.54 12.29 -72.13
C GLU A 373 8.61 12.22 -71.03
N THR A 374 8.51 11.24 -70.14
CA THR A 374 8.90 9.82 -70.26
C THR A 374 10.41 9.59 -70.12
N LYS A 375 10.67 8.66 -69.21
CA LYS A 375 11.54 7.49 -69.36
C LYS A 375 13.04 7.64 -69.15
N ASP A 376 13.50 6.61 -68.42
CA ASP A 376 14.70 5.83 -68.70
C ASP A 376 16.03 6.55 -68.37
N ASP A 377 17.03 5.92 -67.76
CA ASP A 377 17.18 4.56 -67.27
C ASP A 377 18.48 4.50 -66.46
N SER A 378 18.60 3.43 -65.69
CA SER A 378 19.84 2.66 -65.51
C SER A 378 21.04 3.32 -64.82
N SER A 379 21.42 2.77 -63.66
CA SER A 379 22.43 1.69 -63.59
C SER A 379 22.57 1.26 -62.12
N VAL A 380 22.14 0.04 -61.70
CA VAL A 380 22.80 -1.27 -61.95
C VAL A 380 24.18 -1.25 -61.29
N THR A 381 24.56 -2.03 -60.27
CA THR A 381 24.29 -3.42 -59.82
C THR A 381 24.88 -3.49 -58.40
N SER A 382 24.45 -4.31 -57.44
CA SER A 382 24.59 -5.78 -57.28
C SER A 382 24.65 -5.98 -55.76
N VAL A 383 24.14 -7.00 -55.07
CA VAL A 383 23.47 -8.30 -55.30
C VAL A 383 22.92 -8.65 -53.90
N ALA A 384 21.61 -8.86 -53.74
CA ALA A 384 20.94 -10.17 -53.60
C ALA A 384 21.38 -10.97 -52.33
N THR A 385 20.53 -11.60 -51.52
CA THR A 385 19.13 -12.06 -51.72
C THR A 385 18.54 -12.47 -50.34
N GLU A 386 17.19 -12.53 -50.29
CA GLU A 386 16.34 -13.39 -49.42
C GLU A 386 16.31 -13.13 -47.91
N ALA A 387 15.21 -13.27 -47.18
CA ALA A 387 13.77 -13.45 -47.46
C ALA A 387 13.05 -13.24 -46.10
N SER A 388 11.75 -12.94 -46.15
CA SER A 388 10.84 -12.97 -45.00
C SER A 388 10.91 -14.29 -44.21
N PRO A 389 10.39 -14.32 -42.97
CA PRO A 389 9.08 -14.96 -42.86
C PRO A 389 8.13 -14.36 -41.81
N GLU A 390 6.85 -14.60 -42.05
CA GLU A 390 5.78 -14.68 -41.06
C GLU A 390 6.04 -15.77 -40.00
N SER A 391 5.24 -15.75 -38.94
CA SER A 391 5.05 -16.77 -37.89
C SER A 391 6.03 -16.78 -36.71
N VAL A 392 5.61 -16.21 -35.57
CA VAL A 392 5.92 -16.74 -34.23
C VAL A 392 4.75 -16.43 -33.30
N SER A 393 3.69 -17.24 -33.38
CA SER A 393 2.69 -17.40 -32.32
C SER A 393 2.69 -18.87 -31.88
N GLU A 394 3.86 -19.38 -31.49
CA GLU A 394 4.01 -20.72 -30.93
C GLU A 394 5.40 -20.82 -30.29
N LYS A 395 5.55 -20.26 -29.07
CA LYS A 395 6.65 -20.60 -28.13
C LYS A 395 6.52 -19.87 -26.78
N ILE A 396 5.43 -20.10 -26.03
CA ILE A 396 5.39 -19.88 -24.56
C ILE A 396 4.54 -20.98 -23.88
N SER A 397 4.71 -22.25 -24.28
CA SER A 397 4.02 -23.37 -23.61
C SER A 397 4.95 -24.48 -23.11
N GLU A 398 6.27 -24.27 -23.11
CA GLU A 398 7.25 -25.33 -22.78
C GLU A 398 8.17 -25.00 -21.60
N THR A 399 7.80 -24.09 -20.69
CA THR A 399 8.62 -23.82 -19.49
C THR A 399 7.82 -23.77 -18.19
N MET A 400 6.59 -24.30 -18.19
CA MET A 400 5.76 -24.44 -16.98
C MET A 400 5.35 -25.88 -16.67
N GLN A 401 6.13 -26.86 -17.15
CA GLN A 401 5.90 -28.29 -16.89
C GLN A 401 7.09 -29.01 -16.24
N GLU A 402 8.09 -28.28 -15.75
CA GLU A 402 9.28 -28.86 -15.10
C GLU A 402 9.46 -28.44 -13.62
N VAL A 403 8.43 -27.90 -12.96
CA VAL A 403 8.49 -27.56 -11.52
C VAL A 403 7.31 -28.13 -10.71
N LEU A 404 6.50 -29.01 -11.30
CA LEU A 404 5.34 -29.63 -10.62
C LEU A 404 5.47 -31.16 -10.44
N SER A 405 6.65 -31.75 -10.62
CA SER A 405 6.87 -33.20 -10.50
C SER A 405 7.73 -33.64 -9.31
N GLU A 406 8.06 -32.78 -8.34
CA GLU A 406 8.87 -33.15 -7.16
C GLU A 406 8.12 -33.15 -5.82
N ALA A 407 6.79 -33.06 -5.81
CA ALA A 407 6.00 -33.06 -4.56
C ALA A 407 5.05 -34.26 -4.39
N GLU A 408 5.25 -35.36 -5.13
CA GLU A 408 4.51 -36.61 -4.95
C GLU A 408 5.43 -37.83 -4.94
N ASN A 409 6.24 -37.97 -3.89
CA ASN A 409 6.67 -39.29 -3.41
C ASN A 409 7.36 -39.21 -2.05
N GLN A 410 6.59 -39.39 -0.97
CA GLN A 410 6.94 -40.33 0.11
C GLN A 410 5.76 -40.46 1.08
N SER A 411 5.13 -41.62 0.97
CA SER A 411 4.02 -42.11 1.75
C SER A 411 4.46 -42.71 3.09
N THR A 412 3.56 -42.57 4.07
CA THR A 412 3.22 -43.58 5.11
C THR A 412 4.34 -44.14 6.00
N GLU A 413 4.37 -43.69 7.26
CA GLU A 413 4.60 -44.59 8.40
C GLU A 413 3.65 -44.24 9.56
N SER A 414 2.92 -45.26 9.98
CA SER A 414 2.04 -45.31 11.15
C SER A 414 2.83 -45.81 12.36
N MET A 415 2.81 -45.13 13.51
CA MET A 415 3.01 -45.78 14.83
C MET A 415 2.64 -44.89 16.03
N SER A 416 1.73 -45.44 16.85
CA SER A 416 1.60 -45.39 18.33
C SER A 416 1.71 -44.07 19.12
N LEU A 417 0.61 -43.78 19.84
CA LEU A 417 0.53 -42.99 21.08
C LEU A 417 1.41 -43.58 22.20
N PRO A 418 1.92 -42.73 23.10
CA PRO A 418 2.06 -43.08 24.50
C PRO A 418 1.15 -42.25 25.40
N GLU A 419 0.58 -42.96 26.37
CA GLU A 419 -0.10 -42.46 27.57
C GLU A 419 0.86 -41.73 28.53
N ASN A 420 0.23 -41.01 29.47
CA ASN A 420 0.74 -40.42 30.71
C ASN A 420 1.51 -39.10 30.61
N LEU A 421 0.82 -38.04 31.02
CA LEU A 421 1.32 -37.06 32.00
C LEU A 421 0.14 -36.43 32.72
N SER A 422 -0.10 -36.92 33.94
CA SER A 422 -0.89 -36.31 34.99
C SER A 422 -0.14 -35.07 35.52
N ILE A 423 -0.84 -33.93 35.69
CA ILE A 423 -0.59 -32.89 36.71
C ILE A 423 -1.86 -32.02 36.85
N VAL A 424 -2.55 -32.24 37.98
CA VAL A 424 -3.11 -31.27 38.94
C VAL A 424 -3.82 -30.00 38.41
N GLU A 425 -5.16 -30.00 38.50
CA GLU A 425 -5.98 -28.79 38.64
C GLU A 425 -5.99 -28.33 40.12
N PRO A 426 -5.99 -27.02 40.42
CA PRO A 426 -6.34 -26.53 41.74
C PRO A 426 -7.81 -26.09 41.80
N GLU A 427 -8.59 -26.77 42.64
CA GLU A 427 -9.87 -26.28 43.14
C GLU A 427 -9.70 -24.97 43.93
N ARG A 428 -10.61 -24.02 43.73
CA ARG A 428 -11.11 -23.15 44.81
C ARG A 428 -12.62 -22.87 44.68
N ASN A 429 -13.37 -23.67 45.44
CA ASN A 429 -14.17 -23.20 46.58
C ASN A 429 -15.29 -22.16 46.30
N THR A 430 -16.54 -22.62 46.23
CA THR A 430 -17.70 -21.85 46.70
C THR A 430 -18.69 -22.74 47.43
N ARG A 431 -19.15 -22.20 48.56
CA ARG A 431 -19.87 -22.85 49.66
C ARG A 431 -21.30 -23.28 49.33
N GLU A 432 -21.62 -24.42 49.93
CA GLU A 432 -22.93 -24.99 50.27
C GLU A 432 -23.73 -24.09 51.25
N ILE A 433 -25.03 -23.83 50.95
CA ILE A 433 -26.12 -23.72 51.93
C ILE A 433 -27.40 -24.30 51.29
N ALA A 434 -28.10 -25.10 52.09
CA ALA A 434 -29.18 -26.03 51.77
C ALA A 434 -30.58 -25.42 51.49
N GLU A 435 -31.39 -26.29 50.87
CA GLU A 435 -32.84 -26.37 50.53
C GLU A 435 -33.86 -26.05 51.69
N PRO A 436 -35.22 -26.20 51.57
CA PRO A 436 -36.08 -26.89 50.54
C PRO A 436 -37.48 -26.29 50.22
N VAL A 437 -38.28 -27.11 49.50
CA VAL A 437 -39.78 -27.22 49.40
C VAL A 437 -40.31 -26.80 48.01
N SER A 438 -41.18 -27.51 47.27
CA SER A 438 -41.77 -28.87 47.25
C SER A 438 -42.66 -28.99 45.98
N ASP A 439 -42.95 -30.24 45.60
CA ASP A 439 -44.12 -30.73 44.84
C ASP A 439 -44.21 -30.71 43.30
N ASN A 440 -43.70 -31.80 42.71
CA ASN A 440 -44.46 -32.95 42.18
C ASN A 440 -45.56 -32.73 41.10
N VAL A 441 -45.41 -33.43 39.95
CA VAL A 441 -46.30 -34.48 39.41
C VAL A 441 -46.19 -34.57 37.86
N GLN A 442 -45.60 -35.66 37.39
CA GLN A 442 -45.95 -36.42 36.17
C GLN A 442 -46.73 -37.68 36.65
N PRO A 443 -47.43 -38.51 35.83
CA PRO A 443 -46.93 -39.06 34.55
C PRO A 443 -48.02 -39.48 33.52
N LEU A 444 -47.60 -40.03 32.36
CA LEU A 444 -47.94 -41.41 31.92
C LEU A 444 -47.46 -41.69 30.49
N ALA A 445 -47.14 -42.97 30.27
CA ALA A 445 -46.28 -43.54 29.25
C ALA A 445 -47.03 -44.45 28.25
N MET A 446 -46.23 -45.11 27.39
CA MET A 446 -46.44 -46.35 26.60
C MET A 446 -46.67 -46.13 25.10
N ALA A 447 -46.22 -46.97 24.16
CA ALA A 447 -45.16 -47.98 24.02
C ALA A 447 -45.27 -48.51 22.55
N ASP A 448 -44.11 -48.70 21.90
CA ASP A 448 -43.77 -49.76 20.92
C ASP A 448 -44.40 -49.90 19.50
N VAL A 449 -43.61 -50.59 18.66
CA VAL A 449 -43.88 -51.36 17.41
C VAL A 449 -43.17 -50.85 16.13
N SER A 450 -42.18 -51.65 15.69
CA SER A 450 -41.72 -51.93 14.31
C SER A 450 -42.06 -53.41 14.01
N PRO A 451 -42.18 -53.93 12.75
CA PRO A 451 -41.12 -53.88 11.72
C PRO A 451 -41.54 -54.01 10.21
N SER A 452 -40.52 -53.99 9.34
CA SER A 452 -40.36 -54.77 8.08
C SER A 452 -40.46 -54.07 6.70
N GLN A 453 -39.52 -54.47 5.83
CA GLN A 453 -39.09 -53.91 4.54
C GLN A 453 -39.94 -54.35 3.33
N SER A 454 -39.97 -53.55 2.26
CA SER A 454 -39.71 -54.00 0.87
C SER A 454 -39.61 -52.82 -0.13
N THR A 455 -38.41 -52.71 -0.72
CA THR A 455 -38.04 -52.24 -2.06
C THR A 455 -39.08 -51.56 -2.98
N GLN A 456 -38.80 -50.31 -3.37
CA GLN A 456 -38.75 -49.89 -4.79
C GLN A 456 -37.67 -48.83 -5.00
N GLN A 457 -37.00 -48.93 -6.14
CA GLN A 457 -35.75 -48.29 -6.54
C GLN A 457 -36.08 -47.14 -7.49
N SER A 458 -35.64 -45.91 -7.21
CA SER A 458 -35.64 -44.80 -8.19
C SER A 458 -34.60 -43.74 -7.82
N SER A 459 -33.67 -43.51 -8.77
CA SER A 459 -32.93 -42.27 -9.02
C SER A 459 -32.40 -41.47 -7.82
N SER A 460 -31.07 -41.51 -7.64
CA SER A 460 -30.27 -40.63 -6.78
C SER A 460 -30.56 -39.15 -7.06
N VAL A 461 -31.46 -38.54 -6.29
CA VAL A 461 -31.59 -37.09 -6.13
C VAL A 461 -30.90 -36.76 -4.81
N LYS A 462 -29.87 -35.90 -4.84
CA LYS A 462 -29.29 -35.33 -3.61
C LYS A 462 -30.43 -34.74 -2.78
N PRO A 463 -30.51 -34.99 -1.46
CA PRO A 463 -31.55 -34.38 -0.65
C PRO A 463 -31.44 -32.86 -0.80
N ILE A 464 -32.48 -32.24 -1.36
CA ILE A 464 -32.59 -30.79 -1.48
C ILE A 464 -32.56 -30.24 -0.06
N ASP A 465 -31.51 -29.50 0.28
CA ASP A 465 -31.35 -28.88 1.60
C ASP A 465 -32.33 -27.70 1.72
N SER A 466 -33.60 -28.05 1.96
CA SER A 466 -34.72 -27.13 2.09
C SER A 466 -34.52 -26.12 3.22
N GLY A 467 -33.74 -26.46 4.25
CA GLY A 467 -33.35 -25.56 5.33
C GLY A 467 -32.40 -24.46 4.85
N LEU A 468 -31.41 -24.83 4.04
CA LEU A 468 -30.45 -23.89 3.48
C LEU A 468 -31.08 -22.96 2.42
N ILE A 469 -31.96 -23.48 1.56
CA ILE A 469 -32.74 -22.68 0.61
C ILE A 469 -33.56 -21.60 1.34
N LYS A 470 -34.32 -22.01 2.38
CA LYS A 470 -35.14 -21.07 3.16
C LYS A 470 -34.30 -20.00 3.86
N LYS A 471 -33.12 -20.37 4.36
CA LYS A 471 -32.16 -19.43 4.97
C LYS A 471 -31.67 -18.40 3.96
N HIS A 472 -31.27 -18.82 2.76
CA HIS A 472 -30.80 -17.91 1.72
C HIS A 472 -31.91 -17.02 1.17
N LEU A 473 -33.13 -17.54 0.96
CA LEU A 473 -34.28 -16.72 0.54
C LEU A 473 -34.62 -15.65 1.59
N THR A 474 -34.60 -16.00 2.88
CA THR A 474 -34.81 -15.02 3.97
C THR A 474 -33.72 -13.93 3.97
N ALA A 475 -32.45 -14.30 3.76
CA ALA A 475 -31.35 -13.36 3.67
C ALA A 475 -31.44 -12.48 2.40
N ALA A 476 -31.91 -13.04 1.29
CA ALA A 476 -32.16 -12.32 0.05
C ALA A 476 -33.25 -11.25 0.25
N GLU A 477 -34.38 -11.61 0.86
CA GLU A 477 -35.47 -10.68 1.10
C GLU A 477 -35.08 -9.57 2.08
N LYS A 478 -34.32 -9.90 3.15
CA LYS A 478 -33.75 -8.90 4.05
C LYS A 478 -32.83 -7.92 3.30
N SER A 479 -32.06 -8.42 2.33
CA SER A 479 -31.16 -7.61 1.50
C SER A 479 -31.93 -6.76 0.49
N MET A 480 -33.04 -7.26 -0.05
CA MET A 480 -33.96 -6.50 -0.91
C MET A 480 -34.57 -5.31 -0.16
N ILE A 481 -35.07 -5.52 1.06
CA ILE A 481 -35.65 -4.47 1.91
C ILE A 481 -34.59 -3.42 2.28
N ALA A 482 -33.34 -3.84 2.48
CA ALA A 482 -32.22 -2.97 2.77
C ALA A 482 -31.58 -2.33 1.52
N GLU A 483 -32.17 -2.49 0.33
CA GLU A 483 -31.66 -2.01 -0.96
C GLU A 483 -30.23 -2.47 -1.33
N ARG A 484 -29.76 -3.55 -0.71
CA ARG A 484 -28.50 -4.22 -1.04
C ARG A 484 -28.74 -5.21 -2.19
N LEU A 485 -28.91 -4.67 -3.39
CA LEU A 485 -29.38 -5.43 -4.57
C LEU A 485 -28.29 -6.33 -5.19
N THR A 486 -27.24 -5.74 -5.79
CA THR A 486 -26.04 -6.46 -6.28
C THR A 486 -24.77 -6.08 -5.51
N THR A 487 -24.91 -5.22 -4.50
CA THR A 487 -23.81 -4.68 -3.70
C THR A 487 -24.22 -4.58 -2.23
N PRO A 488 -23.30 -4.79 -1.28
CA PRO A 488 -21.88 -5.15 -1.42
C PRO A 488 -21.68 -6.57 -1.99
N SER A 489 -20.52 -6.87 -2.61
CA SER A 489 -20.30 -8.08 -3.44
C SER A 489 -20.55 -9.43 -2.75
N ARG A 490 -20.43 -9.49 -1.42
CA ARG A 490 -20.58 -10.72 -0.62
C ARG A 490 -21.89 -10.81 0.17
N ASP A 491 -22.61 -9.71 0.33
CA ASP A 491 -23.83 -9.65 1.14
C ASP A 491 -24.86 -8.77 0.41
N ASN A 492 -25.51 -9.36 -0.58
CA ASN A 492 -26.54 -8.70 -1.38
C ASN A 492 -27.60 -9.71 -1.84
N ALA A 493 -28.76 -9.19 -2.24
CA ALA A 493 -29.91 -9.98 -2.66
C ALA A 493 -29.58 -10.89 -3.86
N TYR A 494 -28.87 -10.36 -4.86
CA TYR A 494 -28.46 -11.11 -6.05
C TYR A 494 -27.66 -12.37 -5.68
N LYS A 495 -26.69 -12.23 -4.77
CA LYS A 495 -25.83 -13.33 -4.35
C LYS A 495 -26.60 -14.41 -3.61
N TYR A 496 -27.53 -14.03 -2.74
CA TYR A 496 -28.37 -14.98 -2.04
C TYR A 496 -29.33 -15.72 -2.99
N TYR A 497 -29.91 -15.04 -3.99
CA TYR A 497 -30.69 -15.73 -5.02
C TYR A 497 -29.83 -16.65 -5.89
N GLN A 498 -28.60 -16.26 -6.25
CA GLN A 498 -27.66 -17.16 -6.94
C GLN A 498 -27.31 -18.40 -6.10
N MET A 499 -27.15 -18.27 -4.78
CA MET A 499 -26.91 -19.41 -3.89
C MET A 499 -28.10 -20.37 -3.88
N VAL A 500 -29.33 -19.85 -3.91
CA VAL A 500 -30.54 -20.68 -4.03
C VAL A 500 -30.56 -21.40 -5.38
N LEU A 501 -30.29 -20.69 -6.48
CA LEU A 501 -30.27 -21.26 -7.84
C LEU A 501 -29.13 -22.26 -8.05
N ALA A 502 -28.04 -22.16 -7.29
CA ALA A 502 -26.98 -23.17 -7.31
C ALA A 502 -27.41 -24.50 -6.65
N ILE A 503 -28.37 -24.45 -5.72
CA ILE A 503 -28.93 -25.63 -5.05
C ILE A 503 -30.15 -26.16 -5.83
N GLU A 504 -31.01 -25.25 -6.29
CA GLU A 504 -32.23 -25.53 -7.05
C GLU A 504 -32.34 -24.54 -8.23
N PRO A 505 -31.82 -24.88 -9.42
CA PRO A 505 -31.75 -23.99 -10.58
C PRO A 505 -33.10 -23.44 -11.05
N ASP A 506 -34.18 -24.19 -10.82
CA ASP A 506 -35.54 -23.82 -11.23
C ASP A 506 -36.36 -23.20 -10.07
N ASN A 507 -35.70 -22.76 -8.99
CA ASN A 507 -36.38 -22.18 -7.84
C ASN A 507 -37.12 -20.88 -8.24
N ALA A 508 -38.45 -20.97 -8.27
CA ALA A 508 -39.32 -19.89 -8.74
C ALA A 508 -39.17 -18.60 -7.91
N GLU A 509 -38.91 -18.71 -6.60
CA GLU A 509 -38.77 -17.55 -5.71
C GLU A 509 -37.47 -16.79 -5.97
N ALA A 510 -36.38 -17.52 -6.22
CA ALA A 510 -35.10 -16.92 -6.57
C ALA A 510 -35.10 -16.29 -7.96
N LEU A 511 -35.69 -16.96 -8.96
CA LEU A 511 -35.86 -16.39 -10.31
C LEU A 511 -36.73 -15.12 -10.30
N ALA A 512 -37.85 -15.14 -9.56
CA ALA A 512 -38.67 -13.94 -9.34
C ALA A 512 -37.89 -12.85 -8.57
N GLY A 513 -37.03 -13.24 -7.63
CA GLY A 513 -36.11 -12.35 -6.93
C GLY A 513 -35.17 -11.59 -7.85
N LEU A 514 -34.56 -12.27 -8.83
CA LEU A 514 -33.72 -11.64 -9.85
C LEU A 514 -34.48 -10.61 -10.69
N GLN A 515 -35.72 -10.94 -11.09
CA GLN A 515 -36.59 -9.99 -11.80
C GLN A 515 -36.95 -8.77 -10.93
N ARG A 516 -37.19 -8.96 -9.63
CA ARG A 516 -37.44 -7.85 -8.70
C ARG A 516 -36.22 -6.94 -8.55
N ILE A 517 -35.00 -7.49 -8.54
CA ILE A 517 -33.76 -6.72 -8.53
C ILE A 517 -33.66 -5.83 -9.78
N VAL A 518 -33.88 -6.41 -10.96
CA VAL A 518 -33.86 -5.66 -12.23
C VAL A 518 -34.93 -4.57 -12.24
N GLY A 519 -36.16 -4.90 -11.81
CA GLY A 519 -37.24 -3.93 -11.68
C GLY A 519 -36.88 -2.74 -10.77
N ARG A 520 -36.14 -3.00 -9.67
CA ARG A 520 -35.68 -1.93 -8.78
C ARG A 520 -34.61 -1.05 -9.44
N TYR A 521 -33.68 -1.64 -10.19
CA TYR A 521 -32.71 -0.85 -10.96
C TYR A 521 -33.37 -0.02 -12.06
N ILE A 522 -34.40 -0.53 -12.73
CA ILE A 522 -35.17 0.24 -13.72
C ILE A 522 -35.81 1.47 -13.06
N GLN A 523 -36.36 1.34 -11.85
CA GLN A 523 -36.88 2.50 -11.11
C GLN A 523 -35.79 3.54 -10.81
N PHE A 524 -34.57 3.10 -10.45
CA PHE A 524 -33.44 4.00 -10.24
C PHE A 524 -32.97 4.68 -11.52
N ILE A 525 -33.01 3.97 -12.65
CA ILE A 525 -32.70 4.51 -13.98
C ILE A 525 -33.70 5.61 -14.35
N GLU A 526 -35.00 5.34 -14.26
CA GLU A 526 -36.04 6.31 -14.64
C GLU A 526 -36.01 7.55 -13.73
N LYS A 527 -35.78 7.37 -12.42
CA LYS A 527 -35.54 8.49 -11.50
C LYS A 527 -34.31 9.30 -11.90
N SER A 528 -33.20 8.65 -12.21
CA SER A 528 -31.95 9.32 -12.59
C SER A 528 -32.04 10.03 -13.93
N LYS A 529 -32.81 9.48 -14.89
CA LYS A 529 -33.16 10.15 -16.16
C LYS A 529 -33.93 11.44 -15.90
N ALA A 530 -34.95 11.40 -15.04
CA ALA A 530 -35.72 12.60 -14.67
C ALA A 530 -34.88 13.68 -13.98
N GLU A 531 -33.83 13.28 -13.26
CA GLU A 531 -32.88 14.18 -12.59
C GLU A 531 -31.70 14.62 -13.48
N GLY A 532 -31.60 14.17 -14.74
CA GLY A 532 -30.49 14.50 -15.64
C GLY A 532 -29.14 13.89 -15.27
N LYS A 533 -29.11 12.86 -14.43
CA LYS A 533 -27.87 12.21 -13.93
C LYS A 533 -27.46 11.05 -14.84
N PHE A 534 -26.88 11.35 -16.00
CA PHE A 534 -26.56 10.35 -17.03
C PHE A 534 -25.54 9.28 -16.59
N ASP A 535 -24.57 9.63 -15.74
CA ASP A 535 -23.60 8.65 -15.23
C ASP A 535 -24.25 7.63 -14.30
N ALA A 536 -25.20 8.08 -13.46
CA ALA A 536 -25.99 7.19 -12.61
C ALA A 536 -26.88 6.25 -13.45
N VAL A 537 -27.44 6.75 -14.55
CA VAL A 537 -28.23 5.94 -15.49
C VAL A 537 -27.37 4.81 -16.09
N LYS A 538 -26.16 5.11 -16.57
CA LYS A 538 -25.24 4.10 -17.12
C LYS A 538 -24.85 3.06 -16.06
N LEU A 539 -24.54 3.51 -14.84
CA LEU A 539 -24.16 2.64 -13.74
C LEU A 539 -25.28 1.69 -13.32
N TYR A 540 -26.52 2.19 -13.18
CA TYR A 540 -27.66 1.34 -12.82
C TYR A 540 -28.04 0.38 -13.94
N LEU A 541 -27.92 0.80 -15.20
CA LEU A 541 -28.11 -0.09 -16.35
C LEU A 541 -27.11 -1.25 -16.33
N GLN A 542 -25.82 -0.95 -16.20
CA GLN A 542 -24.77 -1.98 -16.13
C GLN A 542 -25.00 -2.97 -14.98
N ARG A 543 -25.48 -2.50 -13.82
CA ARG A 543 -25.82 -3.36 -12.68
C ARG A 543 -27.05 -4.22 -12.93
N ALA A 544 -28.09 -3.68 -13.56
CA ALA A 544 -29.26 -4.46 -13.95
C ALA A 544 -28.89 -5.57 -14.95
N GLU A 545 -28.04 -5.23 -15.93
CA GLU A 545 -27.55 -6.17 -16.95
C GLU A 545 -26.66 -7.27 -16.36
N SER A 546 -25.94 -7.00 -15.27
CA SER A 546 -25.16 -8.03 -14.56
C SER A 546 -26.04 -9.09 -13.86
N VAL A 547 -27.34 -8.81 -13.70
CA VAL A 547 -28.32 -9.69 -13.06
C VAL A 547 -29.10 -10.48 -14.11
N LEU A 548 -29.72 -9.80 -15.07
CA LEU A 548 -30.41 -10.42 -16.21
C LEU A 548 -30.09 -9.62 -17.49
N PRO A 549 -29.04 -9.97 -18.25
CA PRO A 549 -28.61 -9.20 -19.41
C PRO A 549 -29.62 -9.22 -20.56
N ASP A 550 -30.45 -10.26 -20.63
CA ASP A 550 -31.44 -10.48 -21.69
C ASP A 550 -32.84 -9.95 -21.34
N ASP A 551 -32.98 -9.16 -20.26
CA ASP A 551 -34.28 -8.57 -19.90
C ASP A 551 -34.76 -7.59 -20.99
N PRO A 552 -35.97 -7.77 -21.55
CA PRO A 552 -36.48 -6.95 -22.65
C PRO A 552 -36.56 -5.44 -22.33
N ASN A 553 -36.77 -5.08 -21.05
CA ASN A 553 -36.84 -3.67 -20.65
C ASN A 553 -35.45 -3.04 -20.65
N LEU A 554 -34.41 -3.78 -20.26
CA LEU A 554 -33.03 -3.30 -20.31
C LEU A 554 -32.56 -3.10 -21.75
N GLN A 555 -32.94 -3.99 -22.67
CA GLN A 555 -32.67 -3.84 -24.10
C GLN A 555 -33.30 -2.54 -24.67
N LYS A 556 -34.54 -2.23 -24.26
CA LYS A 556 -35.20 -0.98 -24.65
C LYS A 556 -34.47 0.25 -24.11
N ILE A 557 -34.13 0.25 -22.82
CA ILE A 557 -33.38 1.36 -22.17
C ILE A 557 -32.02 1.57 -22.86
N ARG A 558 -31.33 0.49 -23.23
CA ARG A 558 -30.06 0.55 -23.98
C ARG A 558 -30.23 1.23 -25.35
N ALA A 559 -31.28 0.88 -26.10
CA ALA A 559 -31.57 1.49 -27.39
C ALA A 559 -31.94 2.99 -27.29
N GLU A 560 -32.68 3.37 -26.25
CA GLU A 560 -32.98 4.77 -25.95
C GLU A 560 -31.72 5.58 -25.63
N LEU A 561 -30.80 5.03 -24.84
CA LEU A 561 -29.54 5.71 -24.50
C LEU A 561 -28.60 5.83 -25.70
N ALA A 562 -28.57 4.84 -26.59
CA ALA A 562 -27.75 4.87 -27.80
C ALA A 562 -28.27 5.86 -28.86
N SER A 563 -29.55 6.23 -28.82
CA SER A 563 -30.16 7.23 -29.72
C SER A 563 -30.17 8.65 -29.16
N ALA A 564 -29.81 8.82 -27.89
CA ALA A 564 -29.69 10.11 -27.22
C ALA A 564 -28.24 10.67 -27.22
N GLN A 565 -27.28 9.92 -27.76
CA GLN A 565 -25.92 10.36 -28.09
C GLN A 565 -25.84 10.78 -29.55
#